data_AF-A0A0B0Q145-F1
#
_entry.id   AF-A0A0B0Q145-F1
#
_cell.length_a   1.000
_cell.length_b   1.000
_cell.length_c   1.000
_cell.angle_alpha   90.00
_cell.angle_beta   90.00
_cell.angle_gamma   90.00
#
_symmetry.space_group_name_H-M   'P 1'
#
loop_
_entity.id
_entity.type
_entity.pdbx_description
1 polymer ?
#
loop_
_entity_poly.entity_id
_entity_poly.type
_entity_poly.pdbx_seq_one_letter_code
_entity_poly.pdbx_strand_id
1 'polypeptide(L)'
;MTDAVIAKYRPKLEGKKVMLYVGGLRPRHVIGAYEDLGMQVIGTGYEFAHGDDYKRTKDELAGSTLIYDDVNEYELEAFVKKLKPDLVASGVKEKYVFQKMGLPFRQMHSWDYSGPYHGYDAFAIFAKDMDLAMNSPVWGYTKAPWESK
;
A
#
# COMPACT_ATOMS: atom_id res chain seq x y z
N MET A 1 -11.21 8.20 19.80
CA MET A 1 -11.84 7.23 18.87
C MET A 1 -10.78 6.55 18.01
N THR A 2 -9.84 7.28 17.43
CA THR A 2 -8.69 6.75 16.68
C THR A 2 -7.85 5.75 17.49
N ASP A 3 -7.61 6.01 18.78
CA ASP A 3 -6.82 5.11 19.64
C ASP A 3 -7.40 3.68 19.72
N ALA A 4 -8.72 3.54 19.72
CA ALA A 4 -9.38 2.24 19.73
C ALA A 4 -9.21 1.51 18.37
N VAL A 5 -9.21 2.26 17.27
CA VAL A 5 -8.90 1.73 15.93
C VAL A 5 -7.45 1.26 15.88
N ILE A 6 -6.51 2.09 16.32
CA ILE A 6 -5.08 1.77 16.38
C ILE A 6 -4.87 0.52 17.26
N ALA A 7 -5.40 0.50 18.48
CA ALA A 7 -5.28 -0.64 19.40
C ALA A 7 -5.81 -1.95 18.80
N LYS A 8 -6.84 -1.88 17.95
CA LYS A 8 -7.43 -3.05 17.28
C LYS A 8 -6.61 -3.53 16.08
N TYR A 9 -6.12 -2.61 15.25
CA TYR A 9 -5.55 -2.95 13.94
C TYR A 9 -4.03 -2.91 13.91
N ARG A 10 -3.38 -1.96 14.58
CA ARG A 10 -1.91 -1.83 14.58
C ARG A 10 -1.17 -3.13 14.95
N PRO A 11 -1.56 -3.91 15.97
CA PRO A 11 -0.87 -5.17 16.28
C PRO A 11 -0.88 -6.20 15.15
N LYS A 12 -1.80 -6.09 14.19
CA LYS A 12 -1.91 -6.97 13.02
C LYS A 12 -1.13 -6.46 11.80
N LEU A 13 -0.75 -5.20 11.80
CA LEU A 13 -0.15 -4.48 10.65
C LEU A 13 1.25 -3.94 10.97
N GLU A 14 1.69 -4.00 12.23
CA GLU A 14 3.00 -3.50 12.67
C GLU A 14 4.13 -4.11 11.83
N GLY A 15 5.03 -3.25 11.35
CA GLY A 15 6.20 -3.61 10.56
C GLY A 15 5.91 -4.01 9.11
N LYS A 16 4.64 -4.01 8.68
CA LYS A 16 4.26 -4.37 7.30
C LYS A 16 4.73 -3.32 6.31
N LYS A 17 5.30 -3.76 5.20
CA LYS A 17 5.92 -2.90 4.17
C LYS A 17 4.95 -2.63 3.03
N VAL A 18 4.84 -1.36 2.63
CA VAL A 18 3.91 -0.89 1.60
C VAL A 18 4.67 -0.26 0.43
N MET A 19 4.22 -0.54 -0.78
CA MET A 19 4.59 0.22 -1.98
C MET A 19 3.37 0.94 -2.55
N LEU A 20 3.52 2.22 -2.89
CA LEU A 20 2.46 3.09 -3.39
C LEU A 20 2.72 3.55 -4.83
N TYR A 21 1.72 3.48 -5.71
CA TYR A 21 1.78 4.12 -7.01
C TYR A 21 0.41 4.67 -7.40
N VAL A 22 0.27 6.00 -7.46
CA VAL A 22 -1.04 6.66 -7.65
C VAL A 22 -0.84 7.91 -8.54
N GLY A 23 -1.86 8.75 -8.71
CA GLY A 23 -1.74 10.06 -9.37
C GLY A 23 -0.96 11.10 -8.53
N GLY A 24 -1.21 12.39 -8.70
CA GLY A 24 -0.38 13.50 -8.17
C GLY A 24 -0.34 13.81 -6.65
N LEU A 25 -1.13 13.16 -5.78
CA LEU A 25 -1.30 13.61 -4.38
C LEU A 25 -1.12 12.51 -3.33
N ARG A 26 -1.91 11.44 -3.46
CA ARG A 26 -2.02 10.35 -2.48
C ARG A 26 -0.71 9.62 -2.20
N PRO A 27 0.28 9.50 -3.11
CA PRO A 27 1.52 8.78 -2.81
C PRO A 27 2.31 9.35 -1.62
N ARG A 28 2.17 10.65 -1.30
CA ARG A 28 2.64 11.22 -0.01
C ARG A 28 1.56 11.33 1.05
N HIS A 29 0.36 11.75 0.68
CA HIS A 29 -0.67 12.19 1.64
C HIS A 29 -1.20 11.08 2.55
N VAL A 30 -1.02 9.81 2.17
CA VAL A 30 -1.50 8.67 2.94
C VAL A 30 -0.41 8.01 3.79
N ILE A 31 0.83 8.49 3.72
CA ILE A 31 1.97 7.90 4.45
C ILE A 31 1.68 7.88 5.95
N GLY A 32 1.31 9.02 6.54
CA GLY A 32 1.01 9.09 7.97
C GLY A 32 -0.10 8.12 8.42
N ALA A 33 -1.12 7.88 7.60
CA ALA A 33 -2.18 6.91 7.92
C ALA A 33 -1.67 5.46 7.97
N TYR A 34 -0.69 5.11 7.13
CA TYR A 34 0.01 3.83 7.21
C TYR A 34 0.88 3.75 8.47
N GLU A 35 1.61 4.83 8.80
CA GLU A 35 2.50 4.90 9.96
C GLU A 35 1.75 4.85 11.30
N ASP A 36 0.56 5.44 11.38
CA ASP A 36 -0.34 5.33 12.53
C ASP A 36 -0.73 3.87 12.83
N LEU A 37 -0.77 3.02 11.80
CA LEU A 37 -0.98 1.57 11.89
C LEU A 37 0.30 0.75 12.02
N GLY A 38 1.46 1.41 12.18
CA GLY A 38 2.76 0.78 12.34
C GLY A 38 3.35 0.21 11.05
N MET A 39 2.79 0.57 9.90
CA MET A 39 3.25 0.12 8.59
C MET A 39 4.36 1.06 8.07
N GLN A 40 5.16 0.57 7.13
CA GLN A 40 6.29 1.29 6.56
C GLN A 40 6.13 1.45 5.05
N VAL A 41 6.05 2.69 4.57
CA VAL A 41 6.06 2.97 3.13
C VAL A 41 7.52 2.90 2.63
N ILE A 42 7.86 1.81 1.94
CA ILE A 42 9.22 1.54 1.45
C ILE A 42 9.43 1.90 -0.02
N GLY A 43 8.34 2.20 -0.73
CA GLY A 43 8.34 2.70 -2.10
C GLY A 43 7.13 3.57 -2.36
N THR A 44 7.29 4.70 -3.03
CA THR A 44 6.18 5.57 -3.41
C THR A 44 6.44 6.24 -4.75
N GLY A 45 5.39 6.54 -5.50
CA GLY A 45 5.55 7.20 -6.78
C GLY A 45 4.26 7.70 -7.39
N TYR A 46 4.42 8.49 -8.45
CA TYR A 46 3.36 9.30 -9.04
C TYR A 46 3.28 9.07 -10.54
N GLU A 47 2.05 9.03 -11.08
CA GLU A 47 1.81 9.00 -12.53
C GLU A 47 2.15 10.35 -13.21
N PHE A 48 1.88 11.48 -12.53
CA PHE A 48 1.91 12.82 -13.16
C PHE A 48 2.23 13.96 -12.19
N ALA A 49 2.95 13.70 -11.11
CA ALA A 49 3.31 14.75 -10.15
C ALA A 49 4.36 15.71 -10.72
N HIS A 50 4.48 16.90 -10.13
CA HIS A 50 5.49 17.88 -10.53
C HIS A 50 6.60 18.00 -9.49
N GLY A 51 7.67 18.72 -9.84
CA GLY A 51 8.86 18.84 -9.00
C GLY A 51 8.59 19.39 -7.59
N ASP A 52 7.53 20.16 -7.38
CA ASP A 52 7.13 20.66 -6.06
C ASP A 52 6.43 19.59 -5.20
N ASP A 53 5.69 18.66 -5.81
CA ASP A 53 5.15 17.48 -5.12
C ASP A 53 6.27 16.57 -4.63
N TYR A 54 7.30 16.34 -5.45
CA TYR A 54 8.47 15.55 -5.06
C TYR A 54 9.25 16.18 -3.90
N LYS A 55 9.36 17.51 -3.88
CA LYS A 55 9.95 18.23 -2.73
C LYS A 55 9.18 17.95 -1.44
N ARG A 56 7.84 18.08 -1.47
CA ARG A 56 6.99 17.78 -0.31
C ARG A 56 7.06 16.31 0.10
N THR A 57 7.14 15.40 -0.87
CA THR A 57 7.23 13.96 -0.62
C THR A 57 8.50 13.60 0.14
N LYS A 58 9.62 14.24 -0.18
CA LYS A 58 10.89 13.97 0.47
C LYS A 58 10.84 14.24 1.97
N ASP A 59 10.08 15.25 2.40
CA ASP A 59 9.94 15.61 3.81
C ASP A 59 9.05 14.62 4.58
N GLU A 60 8.16 13.89 3.89
CA GLU A 60 7.27 12.87 4.46
C GLU A 60 7.92 11.48 4.54
N LEU A 61 9.03 11.25 3.83
CA LEU A 61 9.67 9.95 3.74
C LEU A 61 10.78 9.76 4.77
N ALA A 62 10.74 8.63 5.46
CA ALA A 62 11.82 8.20 6.35
C ALA A 62 12.82 7.28 5.64
N GLY A 63 14.12 7.45 5.93
CA GLY A 63 15.15 6.50 5.55
C GLY A 63 15.39 6.36 4.04
N SER A 64 15.69 5.13 3.60
CA SER A 64 16.01 4.81 2.20
C SER A 64 14.80 4.24 1.46
N THR A 65 13.80 5.09 1.19
CA THR A 65 12.60 4.75 0.40
C THR A 65 12.86 4.94 -1.10
N LEU A 66 12.41 3.98 -1.92
CA LEU A 66 12.44 4.12 -3.38
C LEU A 66 11.37 5.12 -3.85
N ILE A 67 11.76 6.08 -4.70
CA ILE A 67 10.83 7.00 -5.36
C ILE A 67 10.87 6.74 -6.86
N TYR A 68 9.69 6.67 -7.51
CA TYR A 68 9.57 6.52 -8.96
C TYR A 68 8.52 7.49 -9.54
N ASP A 69 8.81 8.01 -10.73
CA ASP A 69 7.98 8.94 -11.51
C ASP A 69 7.59 8.24 -12.82
N ASP A 70 6.31 8.28 -13.19
CA ASP A 70 5.76 7.63 -14.39
C ASP A 70 6.26 6.18 -14.56
N VAL A 71 6.22 5.40 -13.47
CA VAL A 71 6.75 4.03 -13.49
C VAL A 71 5.93 3.16 -14.43
N ASN A 72 6.62 2.47 -15.32
CA ASN A 72 5.97 1.50 -16.18
C ASN A 72 5.80 0.14 -15.47
N GLU A 73 4.98 -0.73 -16.04
CA GLU A 73 4.65 -2.03 -15.44
C GLU A 73 5.89 -2.92 -15.24
N TYR A 74 6.84 -2.88 -16.18
CA TYR A 74 8.07 -3.68 -16.11
C TYR A 74 8.95 -3.27 -14.92
N GLU A 75 9.14 -1.97 -14.72
CA GLU A 75 9.89 -1.42 -13.58
C GLU A 75 9.18 -1.71 -12.26
N LEU A 76 7.87 -1.44 -12.18
CA LEU A 76 7.11 -1.64 -10.94
C LEU A 76 7.11 -3.12 -10.53
N GLU A 77 6.96 -4.04 -11.48
CA GLU A 77 7.07 -5.48 -11.23
C GLU A 77 8.48 -5.86 -10.73
N ALA A 78 9.54 -5.33 -11.35
CA ALA A 78 10.92 -5.57 -10.93
C ALA A 78 11.19 -5.06 -9.51
N PHE A 79 10.70 -3.86 -9.17
CA PHE A 79 10.82 -3.31 -7.83
C PHE A 79 10.06 -4.14 -6.80
N VAL A 80 8.82 -4.52 -7.09
CA VAL A 80 8.01 -5.37 -6.19
C VAL A 80 8.68 -6.73 -5.96
N LYS A 81 9.22 -7.38 -7.00
CA LYS A 81 9.98 -8.64 -6.84
C LYS A 81 11.22 -8.49 -5.98
N LYS A 82 11.94 -7.36 -6.11
CA LYS A 82 13.18 -7.09 -5.39
C LYS A 82 12.94 -6.70 -3.93
N LEU A 83 11.99 -5.80 -3.70
CA LEU A 83 11.70 -5.21 -2.39
C LEU A 83 10.76 -6.06 -1.54
N LYS A 84 9.96 -6.93 -2.17
CA LYS A 84 9.01 -7.86 -1.52
C LYS A 84 8.12 -7.15 -0.47
N PRO A 85 7.31 -6.16 -0.88
CA PRO A 85 6.37 -5.51 0.03
C PRO A 85 5.31 -6.51 0.52
N ASP A 86 4.74 -6.24 1.69
CA ASP A 86 3.57 -6.98 2.21
C ASP A 86 2.27 -6.51 1.56
N LEU A 87 2.22 -5.26 1.06
CA LEU A 87 1.08 -4.67 0.38
C LEU A 87 1.54 -3.80 -0.79
N VAL A 88 0.89 -3.97 -1.94
CA VAL A 88 0.96 -3.01 -3.04
C VAL A 88 -0.34 -2.21 -3.09
N ALA A 89 -0.24 -0.88 -3.12
CA ALA A 89 -1.41 -0.02 -3.16
C ALA A 89 -1.35 0.95 -4.35
N SER A 90 -2.20 0.70 -5.36
CA SER A 90 -2.15 1.41 -6.65
C SER A 90 -3.52 1.54 -7.33
N GLY A 91 -3.59 1.53 -8.66
CA GLY A 91 -4.80 1.64 -9.46
C GLY A 91 -5.40 0.31 -9.88
N VAL A 92 -6.43 0.39 -10.73
CA VAL A 92 -7.16 -0.79 -11.22
C VAL A 92 -6.33 -1.62 -12.20
N LYS A 93 -5.43 -0.98 -12.96
CA LYS A 93 -4.63 -1.65 -14.00
C LYS A 93 -3.58 -2.55 -13.37
N GLU A 94 -3.03 -2.11 -12.23
CA GLU A 94 -1.97 -2.76 -11.49
C GLU A 94 -2.50 -3.89 -10.58
N LYS A 95 -3.77 -3.81 -10.16
CA LYS A 95 -4.40 -4.72 -9.19
C LYS A 95 -4.18 -6.19 -9.50
N TYR A 96 -4.62 -6.63 -10.67
CA TYR A 96 -4.68 -8.05 -10.99
C TYR A 96 -3.31 -8.64 -11.32
N VAL A 97 -2.34 -7.80 -11.70
CA VAL A 97 -0.94 -8.22 -11.87
C VAL A 97 -0.39 -8.70 -10.52
N PHE A 98 -0.46 -7.87 -9.48
CA PHE A 98 0.11 -8.21 -8.17
C PHE A 98 -0.70 -9.27 -7.41
N GLN A 99 -2.02 -9.29 -7.56
CA GLN A 99 -2.83 -10.37 -6.98
C GLN A 99 -2.47 -11.75 -7.57
N LYS A 100 -2.18 -11.84 -8.88
CA LYS A 100 -1.71 -13.08 -9.51
C LYS A 100 -0.30 -13.47 -9.07
N MET A 101 0.52 -12.52 -8.62
CA MET A 101 1.80 -12.80 -7.96
C MET A 101 1.64 -13.26 -6.50
N GLY A 102 0.41 -13.34 -5.99
CA GLY A 102 0.11 -13.76 -4.61
C GLY A 102 0.31 -12.66 -3.57
N LEU A 103 0.32 -11.39 -3.98
CA LEU A 103 0.51 -10.25 -3.08
C LEU A 103 -0.82 -9.59 -2.72
N PRO A 104 -1.02 -9.21 -1.44
CA PRO A 104 -2.07 -8.29 -1.04
C PRO A 104 -2.05 -7.00 -1.86
N PHE A 105 -3.24 -6.55 -2.27
CA PHE A 105 -3.41 -5.34 -3.06
C PHE A 105 -4.59 -4.48 -2.59
N ARG A 106 -4.42 -3.15 -2.63
CA ARG A 106 -5.49 -2.17 -2.39
C ARG A 106 -5.52 -1.11 -3.47
N GLN A 107 -6.69 -0.85 -4.06
CA GLN A 107 -6.87 0.28 -4.96
C GLN A 107 -6.92 1.59 -4.18
N MET A 108 -5.91 2.44 -4.37
CA MET A 108 -5.80 3.75 -3.73
C MET A 108 -6.38 4.90 -4.57
N HIS A 109 -7.02 4.59 -5.70
CA HIS A 109 -7.85 5.54 -6.44
C HIS A 109 -9.34 5.43 -6.05
N SER A 110 -9.88 4.22 -6.17
CA SER A 110 -11.31 3.90 -6.00
C SER A 110 -11.66 3.40 -4.60
N TRP A 111 -10.68 3.24 -3.72
CA TRP A 111 -10.82 2.58 -2.41
C TRP A 111 -11.39 1.16 -2.53
N ASP A 112 -11.17 0.49 -3.67
CA ASP A 112 -11.85 -0.77 -4.06
C ASP A 112 -13.34 -0.76 -3.64
N TYR A 113 -14.05 0.32 -3.97
CA TYR A 113 -15.49 0.43 -3.70
C TYR A 113 -15.88 0.44 -2.20
N SER A 114 -14.91 0.69 -1.31
CA SER A 114 -15.10 0.93 0.13
C SER A 114 -15.09 2.45 0.40
N GLY A 115 -14.30 2.91 1.37
CA GLY A 115 -14.20 4.31 1.77
C GLY A 115 -15.42 4.80 2.58
N PRO A 116 -15.44 6.10 2.95
CA PRO A 116 -14.38 7.10 2.74
C PRO A 116 -13.12 6.80 3.56
N TYR A 117 -11.99 7.43 3.19
CA TYR A 117 -10.71 7.35 3.93
C TYR A 117 -10.26 8.67 4.57
N HIS A 118 -10.96 9.78 4.34
CA HIS A 118 -10.61 11.07 4.92
C HIS A 118 -11.28 11.30 6.27
N GLY A 119 -10.51 11.71 7.27
CA GLY A 119 -11.00 12.08 8.60
C GLY A 119 -10.99 10.92 9.61
N TYR A 120 -11.29 11.25 10.86
CA TYR A 120 -11.15 10.32 11.99
C TYR A 120 -12.05 9.09 11.89
N ASP A 121 -13.33 9.27 11.56
CA ASP A 121 -14.29 8.15 11.43
C ASP A 121 -13.91 7.24 10.27
N ALA A 122 -13.42 7.83 9.17
CA ALA A 122 -12.99 7.15 7.97
C ALA A 122 -11.69 6.35 8.16
N PHE A 123 -10.82 6.76 9.10
CA PHE A 123 -9.62 6.01 9.43
C PHE A 123 -9.93 4.59 9.92
N ALA A 124 -11.07 4.39 10.60
CA ALA A 124 -11.53 3.05 10.96
C ALA A 124 -11.77 2.15 9.74
N ILE A 125 -12.27 2.72 8.64
CA ILE A 125 -12.52 2.01 7.38
C ILE A 125 -11.19 1.71 6.69
N PHE A 126 -10.30 2.69 6.62
CA PHE A 126 -8.94 2.50 6.10
C PHE A 126 -8.21 1.35 6.82
N ALA A 127 -8.16 1.39 8.16
CA ALA A 127 -7.49 0.35 8.96
C ALA A 127 -8.10 -1.03 8.77
N LYS A 128 -9.43 -1.12 8.75
CA LYS A 128 -10.15 -2.37 8.46
C LYS A 128 -9.82 -2.93 7.09
N ASP A 129 -9.76 -2.07 6.07
CA ASP A 129 -9.52 -2.49 4.69
C ASP A 129 -8.07 -2.93 4.46
N MET A 130 -7.10 -2.29 5.12
CA MET A 130 -5.70 -2.74 5.10
C MET A 130 -5.54 -4.10 5.76
N ASP A 131 -6.16 -4.31 6.94
CA ASP A 131 -6.18 -5.61 7.64
C ASP A 131 -6.81 -6.69 6.77
N LEU A 132 -7.99 -6.42 6.19
CA LEU A 132 -8.70 -7.37 5.35
C LEU A 132 -7.87 -7.78 4.12
N ALA A 133 -7.21 -6.82 3.47
CA ALA A 133 -6.40 -7.12 2.29
C ALA A 133 -5.15 -7.93 2.65
N MET A 134 -4.40 -7.55 3.69
CA MET A 134 -3.13 -8.20 4.02
C MET A 134 -3.31 -9.54 4.72
N ASN A 135 -4.25 -9.64 5.66
CA ASN A 135 -4.43 -10.82 6.50
C ASN A 135 -5.52 -11.77 5.98
N SER A 136 -5.94 -11.61 4.72
CA SER A 136 -6.87 -12.55 4.08
C SER A 136 -6.25 -13.94 4.00
N PRO A 137 -6.98 -15.01 4.38
CA PRO A 137 -6.46 -16.37 4.31
C PRO A 137 -6.17 -16.83 2.88
N VAL A 138 -6.74 -16.16 1.86
CA VAL A 138 -6.54 -16.49 0.44
C VAL A 138 -5.06 -16.56 0.05
N TRP A 139 -4.20 -15.74 0.66
CA TRP A 139 -2.78 -15.70 0.35
C TRP A 139 -2.03 -16.97 0.75
N GLY A 140 -2.55 -17.69 1.75
CA GLY A 140 -2.06 -19.01 2.15
C GLY A 140 -2.42 -20.14 1.17
N TYR A 141 -3.31 -19.87 0.20
CA TYR A 141 -3.79 -20.84 -0.79
C TYR A 141 -3.30 -20.52 -2.21
N THR A 142 -2.22 -19.74 -2.34
CA THR A 142 -1.64 -19.34 -3.65
C THR A 142 -0.86 -20.46 -4.35
N LYS A 143 -0.40 -21.47 -3.60
CA LYS A 143 0.33 -22.63 -4.13
C LYS A 143 -0.50 -23.89 -4.00
N ALA A 144 -0.51 -24.71 -5.03
CA ALA A 144 -1.24 -25.96 -4.97
C ALA A 144 -0.49 -26.97 -4.08
N PRO A 145 -1.20 -27.79 -3.28
CA PRO A 145 -0.56 -28.71 -2.35
C PRO A 145 0.29 -29.80 -3.04
N TRP A 146 0.05 -30.08 -4.33
CA TRP A 146 0.82 -31.06 -5.11
C TRP A 146 2.09 -30.50 -5.76
N GLU A 147 2.30 -29.18 -5.74
CA GLU A 147 3.52 -28.53 -6.26
C GLU A 147 4.65 -28.51 -5.23
N SER A 148 4.33 -28.77 -3.97
CA SER A 148 5.29 -28.85 -2.85
C SER A 148 5.92 -30.25 -2.81
N LYS A 149 6.75 -30.57 -3.81
CA LYS A 149 7.64 -31.73 -3.79
C LYS A 149 9.09 -31.29 -3.64
#